data_AF-A0A3N5ZID6-F1
#
_entry.id   AF-A0A3N5ZID6-F1
#
_cell.length_a   1.000
_cell.length_b   1.000
_cell.length_c   1.000
_cell.angle_alpha   90.00
_cell.angle_beta   90.00
_cell.angle_gamma   90.00
#
_symmetry.space_group_name_H-M   'P 1'
#
loop_
_entity.id
_entity.type
_entity.pdbx_description
1 polymer ?
#
loop_
_entity_poly.entity_id
_entity_poly.type
_entity_poly.pdbx_seq_one_letter_code
_entity_poly.pdbx_strand_id
1 'polypeptide(L)'
;MKSRVDIRHRGALSILVFLALLTPLFGGIRKEIQNEYVQKYKNRAMFLKIPVRGFRQAVLVAEQMTIDKSNASQPISFKVGEQVRVTDMKFDDTSILFRLAAIDMSKETELIYRFSTELTDDFPQKAAFDAALNGTLTEGLSYTDIDSAKENFIKDQFDDLIQQFAASTGTTSDYVIKTISEKNPEYRQAKTEAREARARAQEADQQLRDEQKARKDAEAEALSTRRELTQLRSNLGTTREEKTQLASDKSALQREVAQLQARNQEYDRQINELVQNLGVQTDSKANVGKRVEAVNRSFDSLKSERSDLTQRLGQVTRELDNLRAANQKLDADLKQSEKQNSKLSAELHSLTSDRNSLESRYLRTRREREVLENAARLARALRLERHVEDKEDGRHEVADVFLLSKKIGTLDIRAPRYPGETSTAVFSVLSPDTVEFTEEERELYQLLGDKLKVESVWTTNSQALKAVPDTPNPSRAIAPREQGQWSWRFEGASVAAERTSFVAHLTDKNGQTMPLAAQEFWVYPSGVWDRFKQSFSLLWLGAGAVLAAALLSIVWLLSGSRHRETRGASPREPEYVAHKRL
;
A
#
# COMPACT_ATOMS: atom_id res chain seq x y z
N MET A 1 -29.97 12.78 -110.54
CA MET A 1 -30.69 13.44 -109.43
C MET A 1 -30.70 12.51 -108.21
N LYS A 2 -30.22 13.03 -107.07
CA LYS A 2 -30.46 12.64 -105.66
C LYS A 2 -30.07 11.23 -105.14
N SER A 3 -28.88 11.24 -104.51
CA SER A 3 -28.40 10.55 -103.30
C SER A 3 -29.38 9.72 -102.46
N ARG A 4 -29.00 8.47 -102.15
CA ARG A 4 -29.46 7.65 -101.00
C ARG A 4 -28.25 6.97 -100.36
N VAL A 5 -27.74 7.56 -99.28
CA VAL A 5 -26.82 6.95 -98.31
C VAL A 5 -27.34 7.33 -96.91
N ASP A 6 -27.10 6.46 -95.92
CA ASP A 6 -27.35 6.62 -94.48
C ASP A 6 -28.70 6.15 -93.89
N ILE A 7 -28.90 4.82 -93.86
CA ILE A 7 -29.69 4.16 -92.80
C ILE A 7 -29.03 2.80 -92.45
N ARG A 8 -27.78 2.79 -91.97
CA ARG A 8 -27.15 1.56 -91.42
C ARG A 8 -26.37 1.72 -90.09
N HIS A 9 -26.35 2.92 -89.49
CA HIS A 9 -25.61 3.15 -88.23
C HIS A 9 -26.45 3.54 -87.00
N ARG A 10 -27.79 3.54 -87.09
CA ARG A 10 -28.66 3.87 -85.95
C ARG A 10 -29.31 2.67 -85.23
N GLY A 11 -29.18 1.45 -85.77
CA GLY A 11 -29.70 0.23 -85.13
C GLY A 11 -28.71 -0.45 -84.16
N ALA A 12 -27.40 -0.36 -84.43
CA ALA A 12 -26.37 -1.02 -83.62
C ALA A 12 -26.02 -0.23 -82.34
N LEU A 13 -26.16 1.10 -82.34
CA LEU A 13 -25.89 1.93 -81.16
C LEU A 13 -26.98 1.80 -80.09
N SER A 14 -28.24 1.63 -80.51
CA SER A 14 -29.38 1.50 -79.59
C SER A 14 -29.38 0.16 -78.85
N ILE A 15 -28.87 -0.91 -79.46
CA ILE A 15 -28.76 -2.23 -78.83
C ILE A 15 -27.55 -2.29 -77.88
N LEU A 16 -26.45 -1.60 -78.19
CA LEU A 16 -25.29 -1.49 -77.27
C LEU A 16 -25.58 -0.62 -76.04
N VAL A 17 -26.40 0.42 -76.18
CA VAL A 17 -26.85 1.24 -75.03
C VAL A 17 -27.90 0.51 -74.19
N PHE A 18 -28.78 -0.31 -74.79
CA PHE A 18 -29.73 -1.14 -74.03
C PHE A 18 -29.07 -2.35 -73.34
N LEU A 19 -27.99 -2.91 -73.90
CA LEU A 19 -27.23 -4.00 -73.28
C LEU A 19 -26.29 -3.52 -72.16
N ALA A 20 -25.86 -2.24 -72.19
CA ALA A 20 -25.09 -1.63 -71.10
C ALA A 20 -25.96 -1.11 -69.93
N LEU A 21 -27.28 -0.98 -70.13
CA LEU A 21 -28.27 -0.60 -69.10
C LEU A 21 -28.95 -1.81 -68.42
N LEU A 22 -28.56 -3.03 -68.80
CA LEU A 22 -28.99 -4.30 -68.20
C LEU A 22 -27.81 -5.03 -67.55
N THR A 23 -26.87 -4.30 -66.94
CA THR A 23 -26.15 -4.88 -65.81
C THR A 23 -27.16 -5.04 -64.68
N PRO A 24 -27.33 -6.23 -64.08
CA PRO A 24 -27.96 -6.29 -62.78
C PRO A 24 -27.18 -5.32 -61.90
N LEU A 25 -27.87 -4.34 -61.30
CA LEU A 25 -27.41 -3.78 -60.04
C LEU A 25 -27.37 -4.98 -59.12
N PHE A 26 -26.21 -5.64 -59.04
CA PHE A 26 -25.97 -6.69 -58.07
C PHE A 26 -26.02 -5.98 -56.72
N GLY A 27 -27.16 -6.10 -56.03
CA GLY A 27 -27.21 -5.85 -54.60
C GLY A 27 -26.21 -6.78 -53.92
N GLY A 28 -25.52 -6.26 -52.91
CA GLY A 28 -24.46 -6.98 -52.21
C GLY A 28 -23.12 -6.26 -52.26
N ILE A 29 -22.23 -6.70 -51.37
CA ILE A 29 -20.89 -6.15 -51.22
C ILE A 29 -20.02 -6.59 -52.40
N ARG A 30 -19.10 -5.74 -52.90
CA ARG A 30 -18.18 -6.12 -53.98
C ARG A 30 -17.41 -7.40 -53.67
N LYS A 31 -17.19 -8.26 -54.68
CA LYS A 31 -16.52 -9.57 -54.50
C LYS A 31 -15.12 -9.45 -53.91
N GLU A 32 -14.40 -8.36 -54.19
CA GLU A 32 -13.08 -8.10 -53.61
C GLU A 32 -13.14 -7.94 -52.09
N ILE A 33 -14.12 -7.19 -51.59
CA ILE A 33 -14.34 -6.97 -50.15
C ILE A 33 -14.85 -8.26 -49.50
N GLN A 34 -15.78 -8.99 -50.15
CA GLN A 34 -16.21 -10.30 -49.64
C GLN A 34 -15.02 -11.26 -49.50
N ASN A 35 -14.16 -11.33 -50.50
CA ASN A 35 -12.96 -12.17 -50.49
C ASN A 35 -11.96 -11.73 -49.41
N GLU A 36 -11.79 -10.42 -49.17
CA GLU A 36 -10.98 -9.87 -48.07
C GLU A 36 -11.43 -10.46 -46.72
N TYR A 37 -12.73 -10.38 -46.41
CA TYR A 37 -13.26 -10.93 -45.16
C TYR A 37 -13.22 -12.46 -45.11
N VAL A 38 -13.48 -13.15 -46.23
CA VAL A 38 -13.39 -14.63 -46.30
C VAL A 38 -11.95 -15.07 -46.01
N GLN A 39 -10.96 -14.46 -46.64
CA GLN A 39 -9.55 -14.78 -46.38
C GLN A 39 -9.12 -14.44 -44.96
N LYS A 40 -9.66 -13.34 -44.41
CA LYS A 40 -9.33 -12.88 -43.07
C LYS A 40 -9.96 -13.74 -41.98
N TYR A 41 -11.15 -14.31 -42.16
CA TYR A 41 -11.88 -14.96 -41.07
C TYR A 41 -12.17 -16.45 -41.29
N LYS A 42 -12.27 -16.94 -42.53
CA LYS A 42 -12.59 -18.36 -42.79
C LYS A 42 -11.47 -19.28 -42.29
N ASN A 43 -11.87 -20.38 -41.66
CA ASN A 43 -11.02 -21.37 -40.99
C ASN A 43 -10.15 -20.82 -39.86
N ARG A 44 -10.39 -19.59 -39.39
CA ARG A 44 -9.68 -19.05 -38.21
C ARG A 44 -10.38 -19.43 -36.93
N ALA A 45 -9.58 -19.70 -35.90
CA ALA A 45 -10.06 -19.86 -34.54
C ALA A 45 -10.12 -18.48 -33.86
N MET A 46 -11.25 -18.16 -33.26
CA MET A 46 -11.53 -16.90 -32.56
C MET A 46 -12.22 -17.18 -31.24
N PHE A 47 -12.22 -16.20 -30.35
CA PHE A 47 -12.93 -16.25 -29.08
C PHE A 47 -14.21 -15.42 -29.15
N LEU A 48 -15.30 -15.94 -28.60
CA LEU A 48 -16.56 -15.23 -28.50
C LEU A 48 -16.55 -14.23 -27.35
N LYS A 49 -16.98 -13.00 -27.61
CA LYS A 49 -17.21 -11.96 -26.60
C LYS A 49 -18.66 -11.89 -26.12
N ILE A 50 -19.56 -12.58 -26.84
CA ILE A 50 -20.98 -12.67 -26.51
C ILE A 50 -21.40 -14.14 -26.43
N PRO A 51 -22.40 -14.49 -25.60
CA PRO A 51 -22.96 -15.84 -25.62
C PRO A 51 -23.79 -16.04 -26.90
N VAL A 52 -23.62 -17.18 -27.56
CA VAL A 52 -24.45 -17.56 -28.72
C VAL A 52 -25.49 -18.58 -28.28
N ARG A 53 -26.76 -18.25 -28.48
CA ARG A 53 -27.90 -19.09 -28.09
C ARG A 53 -28.50 -19.78 -29.31
N GLY A 54 -28.83 -21.06 -29.16
CA GLY A 54 -29.46 -21.87 -30.20
C GLY A 54 -28.60 -22.05 -31.45
N PHE A 55 -29.27 -22.35 -32.57
CA PHE A 55 -28.64 -22.63 -33.86
C PHE A 55 -28.33 -21.37 -34.67
N ARG A 56 -28.98 -20.25 -34.37
CA ARG A 56 -28.84 -19.00 -35.11
C ARG A 56 -29.04 -17.82 -34.18
N GLN A 57 -28.08 -16.91 -34.09
CA GLN A 57 -28.15 -15.69 -33.28
C GLN A 57 -27.97 -14.47 -34.18
N ALA A 58 -28.86 -13.50 -34.08
CA ALA A 58 -28.74 -12.24 -34.83
C ALA A 58 -28.11 -11.14 -33.97
N VAL A 59 -27.29 -10.32 -34.63
CA VAL A 59 -26.67 -9.11 -34.13
C VAL A 59 -27.10 -7.99 -35.05
N LEU A 60 -27.77 -6.98 -34.50
CA LEU A 60 -28.19 -5.82 -35.26
C LEU A 60 -27.01 -4.84 -35.34
N VAL A 61 -26.62 -4.50 -36.57
CA VAL A 61 -25.53 -3.57 -36.85
C VAL A 61 -26.13 -2.18 -37.08
N ALA A 62 -25.86 -1.29 -36.15
CA ALA A 62 -26.22 0.13 -36.17
C ALA A 62 -25.06 0.95 -35.58
N GLU A 63 -25.27 2.23 -35.22
CA GLU A 63 -24.26 3.03 -34.52
C GLU A 63 -23.78 2.37 -33.20
N GLN A 64 -24.68 1.61 -32.56
CA GLN A 64 -24.35 0.71 -31.45
C GLN A 64 -24.85 -0.69 -31.78
N MET A 65 -23.97 -1.69 -31.58
CA MET A 65 -24.32 -3.10 -31.76
C MET A 65 -25.33 -3.52 -30.70
N THR A 66 -26.42 -4.18 -31.12
CA THR A 66 -27.38 -4.79 -30.19
C THR A 66 -27.59 -6.26 -30.54
N ILE A 67 -27.73 -7.10 -29.51
CA ILE A 67 -28.01 -8.54 -29.68
C ILE A 67 -29.52 -8.73 -29.76
N ASP A 68 -29.98 -9.46 -30.77
CA ASP A 68 -31.39 -9.83 -30.91
C ASP A 68 -31.80 -10.75 -29.74
N LYS A 69 -32.70 -10.27 -28.88
CA LYS A 69 -33.16 -11.00 -27.68
C LYS A 69 -34.23 -12.06 -28.00
N SER A 70 -34.64 -12.24 -29.26
CA SER A 70 -35.64 -13.26 -29.65
C SER A 70 -35.27 -14.70 -29.27
N ASN A 71 -33.97 -15.00 -29.16
CA ASN A 71 -33.46 -16.32 -28.74
C ASN A 71 -33.14 -16.41 -27.24
N ALA A 72 -33.56 -15.47 -26.40
CA ALA A 72 -33.21 -15.45 -24.98
C ALA A 72 -33.64 -16.72 -24.22
N SER A 73 -34.72 -17.39 -24.66
CA SER A 73 -35.22 -18.64 -24.07
C SER A 73 -34.51 -19.91 -24.55
N GLN A 74 -33.67 -19.81 -25.58
CA GLN A 74 -32.96 -20.97 -26.16
C GLN A 74 -31.70 -21.32 -25.35
N PRO A 75 -31.26 -22.59 -25.36
CA PRO A 75 -30.05 -23.01 -24.66
C PRO A 75 -28.81 -22.31 -25.23
N ILE A 76 -27.81 -22.09 -24.37
CA ILE A 76 -26.52 -21.50 -24.76
C ILE A 76 -25.71 -22.55 -25.52
N SER A 77 -25.43 -22.28 -26.78
CA SER A 77 -24.61 -23.14 -27.65
C SER A 77 -23.13 -22.89 -27.41
N PHE A 78 -22.74 -21.62 -27.26
CA PHE A 78 -21.38 -21.19 -26.94
C PHE A 78 -21.37 -20.09 -25.86
N LYS A 79 -20.44 -20.21 -24.91
CA LYS A 79 -20.26 -19.26 -23.81
C LYS A 79 -19.31 -18.11 -24.19
N VAL A 80 -19.36 -17.03 -23.42
CA VAL A 80 -18.36 -15.94 -23.52
C VAL A 80 -16.97 -16.49 -23.17
N GLY A 81 -15.99 -16.24 -24.04
CA GLY A 81 -14.62 -16.73 -23.94
C GLY A 81 -14.43 -18.15 -24.46
N GLU A 82 -15.45 -18.77 -25.06
CA GLU A 82 -15.30 -20.07 -25.73
C GLU A 82 -14.64 -19.89 -27.10
N GLN A 83 -13.73 -20.81 -27.43
CA GLN A 83 -13.01 -20.78 -28.70
C GLN A 83 -13.85 -21.45 -29.80
N VAL A 84 -14.06 -20.74 -30.89
CA VAL A 84 -14.84 -21.18 -32.05
C VAL A 84 -14.02 -21.04 -33.32
N ARG A 85 -14.27 -21.90 -34.30
CA ARG A 85 -13.72 -21.78 -35.65
C ARG A 85 -14.80 -21.26 -36.58
N VAL A 86 -14.49 -20.22 -37.37
CA VAL A 86 -15.38 -19.80 -38.46
C VAL A 86 -15.19 -20.78 -39.61
N THR A 87 -16.21 -21.58 -39.91
CA THR A 87 -16.13 -22.60 -40.96
C THR A 87 -16.58 -22.07 -42.31
N ASP A 88 -17.53 -21.14 -42.32
CA ASP A 88 -18.03 -20.51 -43.53
C ASP A 88 -18.53 -19.09 -43.26
N MET A 89 -18.59 -18.29 -44.32
CA MET A 89 -19.17 -16.96 -44.27
C MET A 89 -19.95 -16.68 -45.55
N LYS A 90 -21.13 -16.09 -45.41
CA LYS A 90 -22.03 -15.77 -46.52
C LYS A 90 -22.47 -14.31 -46.45
N PHE A 91 -22.61 -13.70 -47.61
CA PHE A 91 -23.05 -12.32 -47.78
C PHE A 91 -24.39 -12.35 -48.52
N ASP A 92 -25.42 -11.83 -47.86
CA ASP A 92 -26.74 -11.63 -48.43
C ASP A 92 -26.98 -10.11 -48.61
N ASP A 93 -28.11 -9.72 -49.20
CA ASP A 93 -28.42 -8.31 -49.49
C ASP A 93 -28.56 -7.44 -48.22
N THR A 94 -28.89 -8.03 -47.07
CA THR A 94 -29.13 -7.28 -45.80
C THR A 94 -28.44 -7.92 -44.59
N SER A 95 -27.64 -8.96 -44.80
CA SER A 95 -26.95 -9.63 -43.71
C SER A 95 -25.65 -10.30 -44.10
N ILE A 96 -24.76 -10.42 -43.12
CA ILE A 96 -23.53 -11.21 -43.22
C ILE A 96 -23.61 -12.33 -42.20
N LEU A 97 -23.48 -13.57 -42.66
CA LEU A 97 -23.61 -14.77 -41.84
C LEU A 97 -22.25 -15.41 -41.61
N PHE A 98 -21.93 -15.66 -40.35
CA PHE A 98 -20.76 -16.42 -39.91
C PHE A 98 -21.22 -17.77 -39.39
N ARG A 99 -20.75 -18.85 -40.00
CA ARG A 99 -20.94 -20.19 -39.45
C ARG A 99 -19.79 -20.49 -38.50
N LEU A 100 -20.15 -20.75 -37.25
CA LEU A 100 -19.22 -21.01 -36.16
C LEU A 100 -19.33 -22.49 -35.78
N ALA A 101 -18.19 -23.16 -35.66
CA ALA A 101 -18.10 -24.51 -35.15
C ALA A 101 -17.21 -24.54 -33.90
N ALA A 102 -17.47 -25.48 -33.01
CA ALA A 102 -16.52 -25.84 -31.96
C ALA A 102 -15.21 -26.33 -32.58
N ILE A 103 -14.08 -26.20 -31.87
CA ILE A 103 -12.77 -26.63 -32.38
C ILE A 103 -12.73 -28.14 -32.68
N ASP A 104 -13.48 -28.93 -31.93
CA ASP A 104 -13.67 -30.37 -32.11
C ASP A 104 -14.79 -30.72 -33.10
N MET A 105 -15.42 -29.72 -33.73
CA MET A 105 -16.56 -29.83 -34.66
C MET A 105 -17.81 -30.49 -34.04
N SER A 106 -17.91 -30.57 -32.71
CA SER A 106 -19.04 -31.21 -32.03
C SER A 106 -20.35 -30.43 -32.12
N LYS A 107 -20.27 -29.12 -32.38
CA LYS A 107 -21.41 -28.18 -32.43
C LYS A 107 -21.19 -27.14 -33.50
N GLU A 108 -22.27 -26.74 -34.17
CA GLU A 108 -22.29 -25.65 -35.13
C GLU A 108 -23.44 -24.67 -34.85
N THR A 109 -23.22 -23.38 -35.09
CA THR A 109 -24.21 -22.32 -34.97
C THR A 109 -23.93 -21.22 -36.00
N GLU A 110 -24.93 -20.38 -36.25
CA GLU A 110 -24.82 -19.25 -37.19
C GLU A 110 -24.95 -17.92 -36.45
N LEU A 111 -23.94 -17.06 -36.55
CA LEU A 111 -23.96 -15.69 -36.05
C LEU A 111 -24.20 -14.74 -37.21
N ILE A 112 -25.24 -13.91 -37.13
CA ILE A 112 -25.75 -13.16 -38.29
C ILE A 112 -25.81 -11.69 -37.97
N TYR A 113 -25.03 -10.92 -38.70
CA TYR A 113 -25.01 -9.47 -38.63
C TYR A 113 -26.07 -8.93 -39.59
N ARG A 114 -27.13 -8.34 -39.05
CA ARG A 114 -28.24 -7.77 -39.82
C ARG A 114 -28.11 -6.25 -39.89
N PHE A 115 -28.34 -5.71 -41.07
CA PHE A 115 -28.28 -4.28 -41.34
C PHE A 115 -29.68 -3.70 -41.54
N SER A 116 -29.87 -2.43 -41.21
CA SER A 116 -31.15 -1.72 -41.39
C SER A 116 -31.39 -1.30 -42.84
N THR A 117 -30.34 -1.29 -43.67
CA THR A 117 -30.41 -0.96 -45.10
C THR A 117 -29.74 -2.05 -45.92
N GLU A 118 -30.07 -2.14 -47.20
CA GLU A 118 -29.42 -3.04 -48.14
C GLU A 118 -27.92 -2.72 -48.26
N LEU A 119 -27.13 -3.79 -48.38
CA LEU A 119 -25.70 -3.75 -48.58
C LEU A 119 -25.41 -3.38 -50.03
N THR A 120 -24.71 -2.26 -50.22
CA THR A 120 -24.30 -1.77 -51.53
C THR A 120 -22.84 -2.12 -51.81
N ASP A 121 -22.46 -2.06 -53.10
CA ASP A 121 -21.13 -2.45 -53.59
C ASP A 121 -19.96 -1.86 -52.78
N ASP A 122 -20.06 -0.58 -52.40
CA ASP A 122 -19.00 0.17 -51.69
C ASP A 122 -18.99 -0.08 -50.16
N PHE A 123 -19.95 -0.85 -49.65
CA PHE A 123 -20.12 -1.22 -48.24
C PHE A 123 -19.90 -0.04 -47.25
N PRO A 124 -20.71 1.03 -47.31
CA PRO A 124 -20.52 2.23 -46.49
C PRO A 124 -20.60 1.94 -44.98
N GLN A 125 -21.25 0.85 -44.60
CA GLN A 125 -21.41 0.40 -43.21
C GLN A 125 -20.23 -0.46 -42.71
N LYS A 126 -19.14 -0.58 -43.47
CA LYS A 126 -17.94 -1.36 -43.12
C LYS A 126 -17.44 -1.07 -41.70
N ALA A 127 -17.36 0.21 -41.31
CA ALA A 127 -16.88 0.61 -39.99
C ALA A 127 -17.82 0.14 -38.85
N ALA A 128 -19.13 0.25 -39.02
CA ALA A 128 -20.11 -0.22 -38.04
C ALA A 128 -20.11 -1.75 -37.94
N PHE A 129 -19.95 -2.44 -39.08
CA PHE A 129 -19.80 -3.89 -39.13
C PHE A 129 -18.51 -4.35 -38.45
N ASP A 130 -17.37 -3.73 -38.72
CA ASP A 130 -16.09 -4.05 -38.08
C ASP A 130 -16.16 -3.82 -36.56
N ALA A 131 -16.83 -2.76 -36.12
CA ALA A 131 -17.09 -2.52 -34.70
C ALA A 131 -17.96 -3.62 -34.07
N ALA A 132 -19.04 -4.04 -34.74
CA ALA A 132 -19.88 -5.14 -34.28
C ALA A 132 -19.12 -6.50 -34.28
N LEU A 133 -18.28 -6.74 -35.28
CA LEU A 133 -17.44 -7.93 -35.37
C LEU A 133 -16.41 -7.97 -34.23
N ASN A 134 -15.73 -6.85 -33.96
CA ASN A 134 -14.79 -6.72 -32.84
C ASN A 134 -15.48 -6.80 -31.47
N GLY A 135 -16.74 -6.40 -31.39
CA GLY A 135 -17.58 -6.54 -30.18
C GLY A 135 -18.05 -7.96 -29.92
N THR A 136 -18.03 -8.85 -30.93
CA THR A 136 -18.56 -10.22 -30.85
C THR A 136 -17.50 -11.30 -30.91
N LEU A 137 -16.39 -11.05 -31.61
CA LEU A 137 -15.30 -11.98 -31.84
C LEU A 137 -13.95 -11.30 -31.59
N THR A 138 -12.94 -12.09 -31.20
CA THR A 138 -11.55 -11.62 -31.10
C THR A 138 -10.54 -12.70 -31.46
N GLU A 139 -9.41 -12.30 -32.03
CA GLU A 139 -8.28 -13.18 -32.32
C GLU A 139 -7.42 -13.32 -31.05
N GLY A 140 -7.10 -14.56 -30.68
CA GLY A 140 -6.86 -14.96 -29.29
C GLY A 140 -5.51 -14.67 -28.65
N LEU A 141 -5.20 -13.43 -28.30
CA LEU A 141 -3.95 -13.13 -27.54
C LEU A 141 -4.09 -12.27 -26.29
N SER A 142 -5.29 -11.80 -25.91
CA SER A 142 -5.48 -10.99 -24.70
C SER A 142 -6.48 -11.66 -23.76
N TYR A 143 -5.98 -12.36 -22.75
CA TYR A 143 -6.81 -12.84 -21.63
C TYR A 143 -7.57 -11.67 -20.98
N THR A 144 -6.97 -10.48 -20.95
CA THR A 144 -7.57 -9.24 -20.47
C THR A 144 -8.79 -8.80 -21.28
N ASP A 145 -8.83 -9.04 -22.60
CA ASP A 145 -9.99 -8.69 -23.43
C ASP A 145 -11.18 -9.64 -23.18
N ILE A 146 -10.88 -10.92 -22.91
CA ILE A 146 -11.90 -11.92 -22.59
C ILE A 146 -12.49 -11.65 -21.21
N ASP A 147 -11.65 -11.35 -20.23
CA ASP A 147 -12.12 -11.04 -18.87
C ASP A 147 -12.86 -9.70 -18.83
N SER A 148 -12.39 -8.69 -19.56
CA SER A 148 -13.13 -7.43 -19.74
C SER A 148 -14.48 -7.65 -20.44
N ALA A 149 -14.55 -8.53 -21.44
CA ALA A 149 -15.81 -8.85 -22.12
C ALA A 149 -16.80 -9.57 -21.20
N LYS A 150 -16.32 -10.52 -20.37
CA LYS A 150 -17.15 -11.16 -19.34
C LYS A 150 -17.63 -10.14 -18.31
N GLU A 151 -16.75 -9.26 -17.84
CA GLU A 151 -17.08 -8.21 -16.87
C GLU A 151 -18.13 -7.25 -17.43
N ASN A 152 -17.93 -6.74 -18.65
CA ASN A 152 -18.88 -5.84 -19.30
C ASN A 152 -20.23 -6.52 -19.53
N PHE A 153 -20.24 -7.78 -19.99
CA PHE A 153 -21.49 -8.53 -20.14
C PHE A 153 -22.23 -8.70 -18.80
N ILE A 154 -21.52 -9.00 -17.72
CA ILE A 154 -22.13 -9.11 -16.38
C ILE A 154 -22.71 -7.77 -15.93
N LYS A 155 -21.98 -6.66 -16.14
CA LYS A 155 -22.47 -5.30 -15.83
C LYS A 155 -23.74 -4.96 -16.61
N ASP A 156 -23.72 -5.17 -17.93
CA ASP A 156 -24.87 -4.90 -18.79
C ASP A 156 -26.09 -5.75 -18.40
N GLN A 157 -25.88 -7.02 -18.08
CA GLN A 157 -26.96 -7.89 -17.58
C GLN A 157 -27.48 -7.44 -16.21
N PHE A 158 -26.60 -6.97 -15.33
CA PHE A 158 -26.98 -6.47 -14.02
C PHE A 158 -27.78 -5.17 -14.14
N ASP A 159 -27.38 -4.26 -15.01
CA ASP A 159 -28.11 -3.03 -15.30
C ASP A 159 -29.48 -3.31 -15.94
N ASP A 160 -29.55 -4.23 -16.89
CA ASP A 160 -30.82 -4.73 -17.46
C ASP A 160 -31.73 -5.30 -16.36
N LEU A 161 -31.18 -6.07 -15.41
CA LEU A 161 -31.93 -6.61 -14.28
C LEU A 161 -32.42 -5.51 -13.32
N ILE A 162 -31.58 -4.52 -13.03
CA ILE A 162 -31.98 -3.37 -12.20
C ILE A 162 -33.14 -2.63 -12.86
N GLN A 163 -33.06 -2.37 -14.16
CA GLN A 163 -34.13 -1.69 -14.91
C GLN A 163 -35.41 -2.53 -14.95
N GLN A 164 -35.30 -3.84 -15.13
CA GLN A 164 -36.45 -4.75 -15.09
C GLN A 164 -37.09 -4.80 -13.71
N PHE A 165 -36.30 -4.87 -12.63
CA PHE A 165 -36.81 -4.82 -11.27
C PHE A 165 -37.47 -3.48 -10.96
N ALA A 166 -36.86 -2.37 -11.37
CA ALA A 166 -37.44 -1.03 -11.23
C ALA A 166 -38.80 -0.95 -11.95
N ALA A 167 -38.86 -1.40 -13.21
CA ALA A 167 -40.08 -1.41 -14.01
C ALA A 167 -41.16 -2.35 -13.45
N SER A 168 -40.80 -3.55 -12.97
CA SER A 168 -41.75 -4.55 -12.47
C SER A 168 -42.29 -4.22 -11.08
N THR A 169 -41.51 -3.51 -10.27
CA THR A 169 -41.89 -3.12 -8.90
C THR A 169 -42.44 -1.69 -8.82
N GLY A 170 -42.36 -0.91 -9.91
CA GLY A 170 -42.74 0.50 -9.94
C GLY A 170 -41.83 1.39 -9.09
N THR A 171 -40.59 0.96 -8.84
CA THR A 171 -39.60 1.69 -8.04
C THR A 171 -38.49 2.28 -8.92
N THR A 172 -37.61 3.12 -8.36
CA THR A 172 -36.47 3.67 -9.12
C THR A 172 -35.29 2.72 -9.11
N SER A 173 -34.49 2.74 -10.18
CA SER A 173 -33.24 1.97 -10.28
C SER A 173 -32.30 2.22 -9.09
N ASP A 174 -32.21 3.45 -8.60
CA ASP A 174 -31.41 3.82 -7.43
C ASP A 174 -31.88 3.12 -6.14
N TYR A 175 -33.18 2.94 -5.99
CA TYR A 175 -33.74 2.23 -4.84
C TYR A 175 -33.41 0.74 -4.90
N VAL A 176 -33.48 0.13 -6.09
CA VAL A 176 -33.08 -1.26 -6.31
C VAL A 176 -31.58 -1.45 -6.04
N ILE A 177 -30.72 -0.57 -6.58
CA ILE A 177 -29.27 -0.58 -6.34
C ILE A 177 -28.96 -0.46 -4.85
N LYS A 178 -29.60 0.48 -4.16
CA LYS A 178 -29.44 0.67 -2.70
C LYS A 178 -29.84 -0.59 -1.93
N THR A 179 -30.97 -1.19 -2.29
CA THR A 179 -31.51 -2.38 -1.60
C THR A 179 -30.61 -3.61 -1.81
N ILE A 180 -30.12 -3.81 -3.05
CA ILE A 180 -29.21 -4.92 -3.38
C ILE A 180 -27.84 -4.70 -2.73
N SER A 181 -27.29 -3.49 -2.80
CA SER A 181 -25.99 -3.16 -2.19
C SER A 181 -26.02 -3.31 -0.66
N GLU A 182 -27.12 -2.97 0.02
CA GLU A 182 -27.27 -3.18 1.47
C GLU A 182 -27.24 -4.67 1.89
N LYS A 183 -27.54 -5.60 0.97
CA LYS A 183 -27.41 -7.04 1.22
C LYS A 183 -25.97 -7.55 1.05
N ASN A 184 -25.12 -6.82 0.34
CA ASN A 184 -23.71 -7.18 0.17
C ASN A 184 -22.91 -6.89 1.47
N PRO A 185 -22.25 -7.90 2.08
CA PRO A 185 -21.43 -7.70 3.28
C PRO A 185 -20.24 -6.75 3.07
N GLU A 186 -19.60 -6.78 1.89
CA GLU A 186 -18.45 -5.93 1.58
C GLU A 186 -18.85 -4.45 1.47
N TYR A 187 -20.00 -4.18 0.86
CA TYR A 187 -20.55 -2.82 0.79
C TYR A 187 -20.90 -2.27 2.19
N ARG A 188 -21.40 -3.12 3.09
CA ARG A 188 -21.66 -2.72 4.49
C ARG A 188 -20.37 -2.36 5.23
N GLN A 189 -19.31 -3.15 5.06
CA GLN A 189 -17.99 -2.86 5.63
C GLN A 189 -17.39 -1.57 5.05
N ALA A 190 -17.42 -1.39 3.73
CA ALA A 190 -16.96 -0.17 3.09
C ALA A 190 -17.73 1.07 3.59
N LYS A 191 -19.05 0.93 3.84
CA LYS A 191 -19.89 2.01 4.38
C LYS A 191 -19.55 2.32 5.84
N THR A 192 -19.21 1.34 6.67
CA THR A 192 -18.76 1.57 8.04
C THR A 192 -17.38 2.23 8.07
N GLU A 193 -16.44 1.75 7.25
CA GLU A 193 -15.11 2.36 7.12
C GLU A 193 -15.19 3.81 6.64
N ALA A 194 -16.05 4.10 5.66
CA ALA A 194 -16.27 5.47 5.19
C ALA A 194 -16.86 6.39 6.27
N ARG A 195 -17.70 5.86 7.17
CA ARG A 195 -18.23 6.61 8.32
C ARG A 195 -17.15 6.87 9.36
N GLU A 196 -16.35 5.87 9.69
CA GLU A 196 -15.22 6.01 10.63
C GLU A 196 -14.15 6.95 10.09
N ALA A 197 -13.85 6.90 8.80
CA ALA A 197 -12.94 7.83 8.15
C ALA A 197 -13.46 9.28 8.23
N ARG A 198 -14.77 9.49 8.02
CA ARG A 198 -15.38 10.82 8.19
C ARG A 198 -15.34 11.31 9.63
N ALA A 199 -15.58 10.44 10.61
CA ALA A 199 -15.48 10.79 12.03
C ALA A 199 -14.03 11.21 12.39
N ARG A 200 -13.04 10.43 11.95
CA ARG A 200 -11.61 10.78 12.13
C ARG A 200 -11.23 12.10 11.46
N ALA A 201 -11.76 12.38 10.28
CA ALA A 201 -11.52 13.66 9.60
C ALA A 201 -12.12 14.84 10.37
N GLN A 202 -13.33 14.68 10.93
CA GLN A 202 -13.96 15.70 11.77
C GLN A 202 -13.19 15.96 13.07
N GLU A 203 -12.71 14.90 13.72
CA GLU A 203 -11.86 15.02 14.92
C GLU A 203 -10.54 15.75 14.61
N ALA A 204 -9.89 15.43 13.48
CA ALA A 204 -8.69 16.12 13.04
C ALA A 204 -8.93 17.60 12.73
N ASP A 205 -10.04 17.93 12.06
CA ASP A 205 -10.44 19.32 11.82
C ASP A 205 -10.68 20.09 13.12
N GLN A 206 -11.26 19.43 14.12
CA GLN A 206 -11.51 20.03 15.42
C GLN A 206 -10.21 20.28 16.19
N GLN A 207 -9.28 19.32 16.17
CA GLN A 207 -7.93 19.49 16.72
C GLN A 207 -7.19 20.65 16.06
N LEU A 208 -7.25 20.78 14.73
CA LEU A 208 -6.62 21.89 14.02
C LEU A 208 -7.20 23.25 14.44
N ARG A 209 -8.52 23.34 14.66
CA ARG A 209 -9.16 24.57 15.15
C ARG A 209 -8.71 24.91 16.56
N ASP A 210 -8.62 23.92 17.44
CA ASP A 210 -8.17 24.09 18.81
C ASP A 210 -6.69 24.50 18.86
N GLU A 211 -5.83 23.90 18.05
CA GLU A 211 -4.42 24.31 17.91
C GLU A 211 -4.28 25.72 17.34
N GLN A 212 -5.08 26.10 16.34
CA GLN A 212 -5.08 27.47 15.80
C GLN A 212 -5.51 28.49 16.86
N LYS A 213 -6.49 28.14 17.69
CA LYS A 213 -6.91 28.99 18.81
C LYS A 213 -5.80 29.11 19.85
N ALA A 214 -5.20 27.99 20.26
CA ALA A 214 -4.08 27.98 21.21
C ALA A 214 -2.89 28.81 20.70
N ARG A 215 -2.58 28.75 19.40
CA ARG A 215 -1.53 29.59 18.78
C ARG A 215 -1.85 31.08 18.85
N LYS A 216 -3.10 31.47 18.58
CA LYS A 216 -3.53 32.87 18.68
C LYS A 216 -3.46 33.39 20.11
N ASP A 217 -3.88 32.57 21.08
CA ASP A 217 -3.82 32.92 22.49
C ASP A 217 -2.37 33.09 22.96
N ALA A 218 -1.47 32.16 22.57
CA ALA A 218 -0.04 32.25 22.86
C ALA A 218 0.62 33.48 22.18
N GLU A 219 0.23 33.83 20.95
CA GLU A 219 0.74 35.02 20.27
C GLU A 219 0.28 36.31 20.96
N ALA A 220 -0.97 36.35 21.43
CA ALA A 220 -1.50 37.48 22.21
C ALA A 220 -0.74 37.66 23.54
N GLU A 221 -0.42 36.56 24.23
CA GLU A 221 0.38 36.57 25.46
C GLU A 221 1.84 36.97 25.23
N ALA A 222 2.44 36.55 24.11
CA ALA A 222 3.77 37.00 23.72
C ALA A 222 3.80 38.52 23.45
N LEU A 223 2.74 39.05 22.83
CA LEU A 223 2.59 40.49 22.58
C LEU A 223 2.38 41.29 23.86
N SER A 224 1.58 40.81 24.82
CA SER A 224 1.41 41.47 26.12
C SER A 224 2.73 41.49 26.88
N THR A 225 3.43 40.36 26.95
CA THR A 225 4.74 40.24 27.63
C THR A 225 5.77 41.19 27.01
N ARG A 226 5.78 41.34 25.68
CA ARG A 226 6.66 42.28 24.99
C ARG A 226 6.34 43.75 25.32
N ARG A 227 5.06 44.10 25.50
CA ARG A 227 4.64 45.44 25.94
C ARG A 227 5.10 45.70 27.37
N GLU A 228 4.91 44.73 28.27
CA GLU A 228 5.36 44.82 29.67
C GLU A 228 6.88 45.00 29.76
N LEU A 229 7.67 44.22 29.00
CA LEU A 229 9.13 44.39 28.92
C LEU A 229 9.53 45.79 28.43
N THR A 230 8.78 46.36 27.49
CA THR A 230 9.05 47.70 26.97
C THR A 230 8.76 48.76 28.04
N GLN A 231 7.66 48.62 28.78
CA GLN A 231 7.33 49.49 29.92
C GLN A 231 8.37 49.39 31.03
N LEU A 232 8.79 48.17 31.40
CA LEU A 232 9.83 47.94 32.41
C LEU A 232 11.16 48.58 31.99
N ARG A 233 11.55 48.47 30.73
CA ARG A 233 12.75 49.15 30.21
C ARG A 233 12.65 50.67 30.31
N SER A 234 11.49 51.24 29.99
CA SER A 234 11.23 52.68 30.14
C SER A 234 11.37 53.12 31.60
N ASN A 235 10.71 52.41 32.52
CA ASN A 235 10.77 52.71 33.96
C ASN A 235 12.20 52.58 34.51
N LEU A 236 12.96 51.58 34.06
CA LEU A 236 14.36 51.42 34.45
C LEU A 236 15.22 52.58 33.93
N GLY A 237 14.91 53.11 32.75
CA GLY A 237 15.49 54.34 32.20
C GLY A 237 15.24 55.54 33.11
N THR A 238 13.98 55.81 33.48
CA THR A 238 13.63 56.93 34.35
C THR A 238 14.26 56.81 35.74
N THR A 239 14.24 55.62 36.34
CA THR A 239 14.89 55.39 37.65
C THR A 239 16.41 55.58 37.59
N ARG A 240 17.06 55.25 36.46
CA ARG A 240 18.49 55.55 36.27
C ARG A 240 18.75 57.05 36.21
N GLU A 241 17.93 57.79 35.47
CA GLU A 241 18.02 59.25 35.38
C GLU A 241 17.81 59.91 36.75
N GLU A 242 16.79 59.50 37.49
CA GLU A 242 16.55 59.93 38.87
C GLU A 242 17.74 59.64 39.77
N LYS A 243 18.34 58.45 39.68
CA LYS A 243 19.54 58.10 40.45
C LYS A 243 20.73 58.99 40.11
N THR A 244 20.94 59.32 38.84
CA THR A 244 22.00 60.24 38.42
C THR A 244 21.75 61.67 38.91
N GLN A 245 20.50 62.12 38.87
CA GLN A 245 20.10 63.43 39.38
C GLN A 245 20.33 63.52 40.89
N LEU A 246 19.85 62.54 41.66
CA LEU A 246 20.06 62.46 43.12
C LEU A 246 21.54 62.39 43.49
N ALA A 247 22.37 61.70 42.70
CA ALA A 247 23.81 61.67 42.92
C ALA A 247 24.46 63.05 42.69
N SER A 248 24.01 63.78 41.67
CA SER A 248 24.43 65.17 41.43
C SER A 248 24.01 66.08 42.58
N ASP A 249 22.75 66.03 43.00
CA ASP A 249 22.21 66.86 44.08
C ASP A 249 22.92 66.58 45.40
N LYS A 250 23.20 65.31 45.71
CA LYS A 250 24.03 64.93 46.87
C LYS A 250 25.41 65.58 46.82
N SER A 251 26.06 65.61 45.66
CA SER A 251 27.37 66.25 45.50
C SER A 251 27.31 67.78 45.66
N ALA A 252 26.20 68.41 45.26
CA ALA A 252 25.97 69.84 45.41
C ALA A 252 25.74 70.19 46.89
N LEU A 253 24.88 69.42 47.58
CA LEU A 253 24.63 69.57 49.01
C LEU A 253 25.90 69.34 49.84
N GLN A 254 26.73 68.36 49.51
CA GLN A 254 28.02 68.17 50.19
C GLN A 254 28.93 69.39 50.06
N ARG A 255 28.95 70.05 48.89
CA ARG A 255 29.70 71.30 48.69
C ARG A 255 29.12 72.45 49.51
N GLU A 256 27.80 72.59 49.54
CA GLU A 256 27.13 73.63 50.34
C GLU A 256 27.40 73.44 51.84
N VAL A 257 27.35 72.21 52.35
CA VAL A 257 27.69 71.90 53.76
C VAL A 257 29.14 72.27 54.07
N ALA A 258 30.09 71.92 53.20
CA ALA A 258 31.50 72.30 53.38
C ALA A 258 31.67 73.83 53.40
N GLN A 259 30.93 74.54 52.54
CA GLN A 259 30.99 76.00 52.46
C GLN A 259 30.37 76.68 53.70
N LEU A 260 29.26 76.14 54.22
CA LEU A 260 28.65 76.58 55.47
C LEU A 260 29.54 76.31 56.67
N GLN A 261 30.21 75.15 56.73
CA GLN A 261 31.20 74.85 57.78
C GLN A 261 32.36 75.85 57.75
N ALA A 262 32.88 76.19 56.56
CA ALA A 262 33.92 77.21 56.42
C ALA A 262 33.44 78.60 56.88
N ARG A 263 32.21 78.99 56.54
CA ARG A 263 31.61 80.25 57.04
C ARG A 263 31.43 80.25 58.55
N ASN A 264 30.99 79.15 59.15
CA ASN A 264 30.86 79.05 60.61
C ASN A 264 32.21 79.18 61.31
N GLN A 265 33.27 78.55 60.79
CA GLN A 265 34.62 78.73 61.33
C GLN A 265 35.08 80.19 61.24
N GLU A 266 34.70 80.89 60.17
CA GLU A 266 34.99 82.31 60.02
C GLU A 266 34.18 83.18 60.98
N TYR A 267 32.89 82.87 61.19
CA TYR A 267 32.08 83.53 62.22
C TYR A 267 32.62 83.28 63.63
N ASP A 268 33.08 82.07 63.94
CA ASP A 268 33.72 81.77 65.23
C ASP A 268 34.99 82.61 65.44
N ARG A 269 35.79 82.83 64.39
CA ARG A 269 36.94 83.77 64.44
C ARG A 269 36.48 85.20 64.69
N GLN A 270 35.49 85.67 63.93
CA GLN A 270 34.95 87.03 64.08
C GLN A 270 34.34 87.25 65.46
N ILE A 271 33.63 86.27 66.01
CA ILE A 271 33.08 86.32 67.37
C ILE A 271 34.21 86.38 68.40
N ASN A 272 35.26 85.56 68.26
CA ASN A 272 36.41 85.61 69.16
C ASN A 272 37.14 86.97 69.10
N GLU A 273 37.29 87.55 67.91
CA GLU A 273 37.83 88.91 67.75
C GLU A 273 36.91 89.96 68.37
N LEU A 274 35.58 89.83 68.21
CA LEU A 274 34.61 90.73 68.83
C LEU A 274 34.61 90.61 70.35
N VAL A 275 34.73 89.40 70.90
CA VAL A 275 34.86 89.15 72.34
C VAL A 275 36.16 89.75 72.88
N GLN A 276 37.27 89.63 72.15
CA GLN A 276 38.53 90.31 72.51
C GLN A 276 38.38 91.84 72.45
N ASN A 277 37.77 92.38 71.39
CA ASN A 277 37.53 93.81 71.25
C ASN A 277 36.51 94.36 72.27
N LEU A 278 35.53 93.56 72.69
CA LEU A 278 34.57 93.88 73.75
C LEU A 278 35.22 93.79 75.13
N GLY A 279 36.16 92.86 75.33
CA GLY A 279 37.02 92.81 76.51
C GLY A 279 37.95 94.03 76.64
N VAL A 280 38.22 94.73 75.54
CA VAL A 280 39.00 95.98 75.49
C VAL A 280 38.12 97.24 75.55
N GLN A 281 36.82 97.15 75.30
CA GLN A 281 35.87 98.27 75.37
C GLN A 281 34.94 98.20 76.60
N THR A 282 35.55 98.07 77.78
CA THR A 282 34.92 98.39 79.07
C THR A 282 35.14 99.86 79.47
N ASP A 283 35.31 100.77 78.50
CA ASP A 283 35.27 102.22 78.69
C ASP A 283 34.69 102.90 77.44
N SER A 284 33.39 103.20 77.45
CA SER A 284 32.75 104.27 76.65
C SER A 284 31.22 104.11 76.63
N LYS A 285 30.53 104.83 77.52
CA LYS A 285 29.06 104.84 77.68
C LYS A 285 28.29 105.57 76.56
N ALA A 286 28.93 105.96 75.44
CA ALA A 286 28.26 106.63 74.32
C ALA A 286 27.86 105.71 73.15
N ASN A 287 28.31 104.45 73.14
CA ASN A 287 28.03 103.49 72.04
C ASN A 287 26.89 102.49 72.34
N VAL A 288 26.24 102.58 73.50
CA VAL A 288 25.22 101.61 73.94
C VAL A 288 23.96 101.66 73.05
N GLY A 289 23.51 102.83 72.60
CA GLY A 289 22.34 102.95 71.72
C GLY A 289 22.52 102.31 70.34
N LYS A 290 23.68 102.52 69.70
CA LYS A 290 24.01 101.91 68.40
C LYS A 290 24.23 100.39 68.52
N ARG A 291 24.75 99.92 69.65
CA ARG A 291 24.89 98.47 69.94
C ARG A 291 23.54 97.81 70.19
N VAL A 292 22.62 98.45 70.91
CA VAL A 292 21.26 97.93 71.10
C VAL A 292 20.53 97.83 69.78
N GLU A 293 20.63 98.83 68.89
CA GLU A 293 20.07 98.73 67.53
C GLU A 293 20.72 97.62 66.69
N ALA A 294 22.05 97.45 66.76
CA ALA A 294 22.73 96.38 66.04
C ALA A 294 22.34 94.99 66.57
N VAL A 295 22.21 94.84 67.89
CA VAL A 295 21.72 93.62 68.53
C VAL A 295 20.26 93.36 68.13
N ASN A 296 19.41 94.38 68.08
CA ASN A 296 18.02 94.21 67.67
C ASN A 296 17.91 93.79 66.20
N ARG A 297 18.71 94.38 65.31
CA ARG A 297 18.79 93.94 63.90
C ARG A 297 19.31 92.51 63.76
N SER A 298 20.30 92.11 64.57
CA SER A 298 20.79 90.72 64.59
C SER A 298 19.76 89.74 65.14
N PHE A 299 18.94 90.18 66.10
CA PHE A 299 17.86 89.37 66.65
C PHE A 299 16.74 89.18 65.62
N ASP A 300 16.40 90.24 64.88
CA ASP A 300 15.43 90.15 63.78
C ASP A 300 15.96 89.27 62.64
N SER A 301 17.26 89.34 62.30
CA SER A 301 17.86 88.46 61.28
C SER A 301 17.89 87.00 61.74
N LEU A 302 18.29 86.73 62.98
CA LEU A 302 18.28 85.38 63.56
C LEU A 302 16.87 84.80 63.66
N LYS A 303 15.87 85.63 63.95
CA LYS A 303 14.46 85.23 63.95
C LYS A 303 13.98 84.88 62.54
N SER A 304 14.40 85.64 61.53
CA SER A 304 14.14 85.34 60.12
C SER A 304 14.82 84.04 59.67
N GLU A 305 16.11 83.86 59.98
CA GLU A 305 16.85 82.64 59.65
C GLU A 305 16.28 81.40 60.34
N ARG A 306 15.87 81.52 61.61
CA ARG A 306 15.20 80.43 62.32
C ARG A 306 13.89 80.04 61.63
N SER A 307 13.13 81.01 61.13
CA SER A 307 11.91 80.76 60.35
C SER A 307 12.23 79.99 59.07
N ASP A 308 13.22 80.46 58.30
CA ASP A 308 13.65 79.81 57.05
C ASP A 308 14.19 78.39 57.28
N LEU A 309 14.99 78.18 58.33
CA LEU A 309 15.49 76.86 58.72
C LEU A 309 14.36 75.92 59.12
N THR A 310 13.35 76.43 59.85
CA THR A 310 12.17 75.64 60.21
C THR A 310 11.38 75.22 58.97
N GLN A 311 11.25 76.11 57.98
CA GLN A 311 10.60 75.81 56.72
C GLN A 311 11.37 74.77 55.89
N ARG A 312 12.70 74.89 55.82
CA ARG A 312 13.58 73.90 55.17
C ARG A 312 13.52 72.54 55.86
N LEU A 313 13.53 72.49 57.19
CA LEU A 313 13.35 71.25 57.97
C LEU A 313 12.00 70.58 57.64
N GLY A 314 10.94 71.38 57.51
CA GLY A 314 9.62 70.89 57.10
C GLY A 314 9.62 70.31 55.67
N GLN A 315 10.32 70.92 54.73
CA GLN A 315 10.47 70.39 53.36
C GLN A 315 11.28 69.09 53.33
N VAL A 316 12.45 69.06 53.97
CA VAL A 316 13.30 67.88 54.04
C VAL A 316 12.57 66.70 54.69
N THR A 317 11.78 66.95 55.74
CA THR A 317 10.99 65.89 56.39
C THR A 317 9.98 65.28 55.41
N ARG A 318 9.28 66.11 54.62
CA ARG A 318 8.33 65.63 53.60
C ARG A 318 9.01 64.86 52.48
N GLU A 319 10.18 65.31 52.03
CA GLU A 319 10.98 64.57 51.04
C GLU A 319 11.43 63.20 51.57
N LEU A 320 11.83 63.14 52.84
CA LEU A 320 12.24 61.89 53.50
C LEU A 320 11.07 60.90 53.60
N ASP A 321 9.87 61.38 53.90
CA ASP A 321 8.66 60.56 53.94
C ASP A 321 8.27 60.07 52.52
N ASN A 322 8.37 60.93 51.51
CA ASN A 322 8.13 60.55 50.12
C ASN A 322 9.14 59.50 49.63
N LEU A 323 10.43 59.67 49.96
CA LEU A 323 11.48 58.71 49.62
C LEU A 323 11.30 57.36 50.35
N ARG A 324 10.80 57.37 51.58
CA ARG A 324 10.45 56.13 52.30
C ARG A 324 9.29 55.41 51.61
N ALA A 325 8.23 56.11 51.23
CA ALA A 325 7.11 55.53 50.51
C ALA A 325 7.54 54.96 49.15
N ALA A 326 8.38 55.69 48.41
CA ALA A 326 8.93 55.23 47.13
C ALA A 326 9.80 53.97 47.30
N ASN A 327 10.66 53.92 48.32
CA ASN A 327 11.46 52.72 48.61
C ASN A 327 10.60 51.52 48.98
N GLN A 328 9.54 51.70 49.77
CA GLN A 328 8.61 50.61 50.08
C GLN A 328 7.91 50.07 48.82
N LYS A 329 7.52 50.96 47.91
CA LYS A 329 6.93 50.55 46.63
C LYS A 329 7.94 49.81 45.75
N LEU A 330 9.15 50.31 45.64
CA LEU A 330 10.24 49.65 44.90
C LEU A 330 10.55 48.26 45.45
N ASP A 331 10.53 48.07 46.78
CA ASP A 331 10.73 46.76 47.40
C ASP A 331 9.58 45.78 47.08
N ALA A 332 8.34 46.27 47.03
CA ALA A 332 7.19 45.47 46.61
C ALA A 332 7.29 45.08 45.13
N ASP A 333 7.65 46.01 44.26
CA ASP A 333 7.82 45.78 42.82
C ASP A 333 8.98 44.80 42.55
N LEU A 334 10.09 44.92 43.31
CA LEU A 334 11.21 43.97 43.24
C LEU A 334 10.75 42.54 43.58
N LYS A 335 10.04 42.37 44.70
CA LYS A 335 9.49 41.06 45.11
C LYS A 335 8.52 40.49 44.09
N GLN A 336 7.73 41.33 43.43
CA GLN A 336 6.84 40.90 42.37
C GLN A 336 7.62 40.44 41.13
N SER A 337 8.65 41.18 40.74
CA SER A 337 9.51 40.83 39.60
C SER A 337 10.27 39.52 39.85
N GLU A 338 10.79 39.30 41.06
CA GLU A 338 11.43 38.03 41.45
C GLU A 338 10.46 36.83 41.34
N LYS A 339 9.19 37.02 41.74
CA LYS A 339 8.15 36.01 41.59
C LYS A 339 7.81 35.72 40.12
N GLN A 340 7.79 36.74 39.27
CA GLN A 340 7.57 36.53 37.83
C GLN A 340 8.76 35.81 37.18
N ASN A 341 9.98 36.21 37.53
CA ASN A 341 11.19 35.61 36.98
C ASN A 341 11.34 34.13 37.38
N SER A 342 10.99 33.78 38.62
CA SER A 342 10.96 32.38 39.06
C SER A 342 9.90 31.54 38.34
N LYS A 343 8.72 32.10 38.06
CA LYS A 343 7.69 31.43 37.24
C LYS A 343 8.16 31.17 35.81
N LEU A 344 8.70 32.20 35.15
CA LEU A 344 9.24 32.08 33.79
C LEU A 344 10.38 31.07 33.72
N SER A 345 11.26 31.04 34.73
CA SER A 345 12.32 30.04 34.80
C SER A 345 11.78 28.61 34.94
N ALA A 346 10.70 28.40 35.71
CA ALA A 346 10.07 27.09 35.85
C ALA A 346 9.41 26.63 34.54
N GLU A 347 8.73 27.55 33.85
CA GLU A 347 8.10 27.28 32.56
C GLU A 347 9.13 26.95 31.47
N LEU A 348 10.23 27.70 31.39
CA LEU A 348 11.35 27.39 30.51
C LEU A 348 11.93 25.99 30.78
N HIS A 349 12.01 25.60 32.05
CA HIS A 349 12.50 24.27 32.42
C HIS A 349 11.53 23.17 31.95
N SER A 350 10.22 23.38 32.11
CA SER A 350 9.18 22.47 31.60
C SER A 350 9.26 22.33 30.09
N LEU A 351 9.28 23.46 29.36
CA LEU A 351 9.36 23.47 27.89
C LEU A 351 10.65 22.80 27.38
N THR A 352 11.77 22.96 28.09
CA THR A 352 13.03 22.30 27.76
C THR A 352 12.96 20.80 27.98
N SER A 353 12.35 20.36 29.08
CA SER A 353 12.09 18.94 29.35
C SER A 353 11.19 18.32 28.28
N ASP A 354 10.11 19.01 27.91
CA ASP A 354 9.18 18.56 26.88
C ASP A 354 9.88 18.45 25.52
N ARG A 355 10.71 19.44 25.16
CA ARG A 355 11.55 19.40 23.96
C ARG A 355 12.49 18.20 23.95
N ASN A 356 13.20 17.94 25.04
CA ASN A 356 14.10 16.78 25.14
C ASN A 356 13.34 15.46 25.02
N SER A 357 12.13 15.39 25.61
CA SER A 357 11.26 14.23 25.48
C SER A 357 10.80 14.02 24.04
N LEU A 358 10.45 15.09 23.33
CA LEU A 358 10.03 15.05 21.94
C LEU A 358 11.18 14.63 21.02
N GLU A 359 12.37 15.17 21.25
CA GLU A 359 13.59 14.81 20.51
C GLU A 359 13.93 13.33 20.71
N SER A 360 13.83 12.83 21.94
CA SER A 360 14.04 11.40 22.22
C SER A 360 13.03 10.51 21.51
N ARG A 361 11.74 10.91 21.46
CA ARG A 361 10.69 10.20 20.74
C ARG A 361 10.94 10.23 19.23
N TYR A 362 11.32 11.38 18.68
CA TYR A 362 11.64 11.53 17.27
C TYR A 362 12.83 10.64 16.85
N LEU A 363 13.92 10.65 17.63
CA LEU A 363 15.07 9.80 17.37
C LEU A 363 14.71 8.30 17.45
N ARG A 364 13.86 7.92 18.41
CA ARG A 364 13.36 6.55 18.52
C ARG A 364 12.55 6.14 17.29
N THR A 365 11.56 6.93 16.90
CA THR A 365 10.73 6.65 15.71
C THR A 365 11.58 6.60 14.44
N ARG A 366 12.57 7.49 14.31
CA ARG A 366 13.50 7.48 13.17
C ARG A 366 14.31 6.18 13.10
N ARG A 367 14.85 5.70 14.23
CA ARG A 367 15.58 4.42 14.30
C ARG A 367 14.66 3.24 13.99
N GLU A 368 13.45 3.21 14.54
CA GLU A 368 12.46 2.16 14.26
C GLU A 368 12.12 2.10 12.77
N ARG A 369 11.92 3.26 12.13
CA ARG A 369 11.71 3.35 10.68
C ARG A 369 12.90 2.82 9.89
N GLU A 370 14.13 3.19 10.25
CA GLU A 370 15.34 2.70 9.59
C GLU A 370 15.48 1.18 9.69
N VAL A 371 15.18 0.59 10.86
CA VAL A 371 15.16 -0.87 11.05
C VAL A 371 14.12 -1.53 10.13
N LEU A 372 12.90 -0.98 10.05
CA LEU A 372 11.85 -1.52 9.18
C LEU A 372 12.17 -1.36 7.69
N GLU A 373 12.75 -0.23 7.27
CA GLU A 373 13.20 -0.03 5.89
C GLU A 373 14.31 -1.02 5.51
N ASN A 374 15.27 -1.24 6.41
CA ASN A 374 16.34 -2.22 6.22
C ASN A 374 15.80 -3.66 6.14
N ALA A 375 14.86 -4.02 7.02
CA ALA A 375 14.19 -5.32 6.96
C ALA A 375 13.40 -5.50 5.66
N ALA A 376 12.69 -4.46 5.19
CA ALA A 376 11.97 -4.52 3.93
C ALA A 376 12.91 -4.66 2.72
N ARG A 377 14.07 -4.00 2.73
CA ARG A 377 15.11 -4.16 1.70
C ARG A 377 15.65 -5.58 1.68
N LEU A 378 16.00 -6.13 2.83
CA LEU A 378 16.42 -7.52 2.98
C LEU A 378 15.37 -8.50 2.48
N ALA A 379 14.08 -8.27 2.77
CA ALA A 379 13.01 -9.19 2.40
C ALA A 379 12.83 -9.28 0.89
N ARG A 380 13.05 -8.16 0.20
CA ARG A 380 13.02 -8.10 -1.28
C ARG A 380 14.28 -8.67 -1.91
N ALA A 381 15.41 -8.55 -1.23
CA ALA A 381 16.68 -9.06 -1.71
C ALA A 381 16.81 -10.58 -1.55
N LEU A 382 16.13 -11.17 -0.56
CA LEU A 382 16.12 -12.61 -0.36
C LEU A 382 15.28 -13.30 -1.43
N ARG A 383 15.91 -14.20 -2.18
CA ARG A 383 15.28 -15.04 -3.20
C ARG A 383 15.46 -16.51 -2.83
N LEU A 384 14.42 -17.29 -3.08
CA LEU A 384 14.36 -18.71 -2.76
C LEU A 384 14.16 -19.50 -4.04
N GLU A 385 15.07 -20.42 -4.34
CA GLU A 385 14.92 -21.33 -5.46
C GLU A 385 14.73 -22.75 -4.93
N ARG A 386 13.61 -23.36 -5.29
CA ARG A 386 13.22 -24.67 -4.76
C ARG A 386 13.43 -25.72 -5.83
N HIS A 387 14.02 -26.83 -5.43
CA HIS A 387 14.13 -28.02 -6.24
C HIS A 387 13.99 -29.27 -5.36
N VAL A 388 13.78 -30.40 -6.01
CA VAL A 388 13.64 -31.69 -5.35
C VAL A 388 14.87 -32.50 -5.70
N GLU A 389 15.49 -33.09 -4.70
CA GLU A 389 16.64 -33.97 -4.86
C GLU A 389 16.31 -35.33 -4.25
N ASP A 390 16.48 -36.41 -5.02
CA ASP A 390 16.36 -37.77 -4.50
C ASP A 390 17.73 -38.23 -3.99
N LYS A 391 17.84 -38.45 -2.68
CA LYS A 391 19.05 -38.95 -2.00
C LYS A 391 18.84 -40.40 -1.57
N GLU A 392 19.91 -41.08 -1.17
CA GLU A 392 19.87 -42.48 -0.71
C GLU A 392 18.83 -42.71 0.41
N ASP A 393 18.62 -41.70 1.25
CA ASP A 393 17.71 -41.73 2.40
C ASP A 393 16.28 -41.25 2.12
N GLY A 394 15.96 -40.87 0.88
CA GLY A 394 14.61 -40.47 0.47
C GLY A 394 14.57 -39.22 -0.42
N ARG A 395 13.37 -38.66 -0.55
CA ARG A 395 13.12 -37.45 -1.35
C ARG A 395 13.30 -36.23 -0.45
N HIS A 396 14.23 -35.36 -0.81
CA HIS A 396 14.55 -34.13 -0.11
C HIS A 396 14.00 -32.94 -0.90
N GLU A 397 13.39 -31.99 -0.19
CA GLU A 397 13.05 -30.69 -0.76
C GLU A 397 14.14 -29.70 -0.38
N VAL A 398 14.89 -29.26 -1.39
CA VAL A 398 16.03 -28.37 -1.22
C VAL A 398 15.63 -26.96 -1.67
N ALA A 399 15.81 -26.00 -0.78
CA ALA A 399 15.59 -24.58 -1.02
C ALA A 399 16.91 -23.83 -0.90
N ASP A 400 17.41 -23.35 -2.05
CA ASP A 400 18.58 -22.51 -2.13
C ASP A 400 18.20 -21.07 -1.78
N VAL A 401 18.91 -20.49 -0.82
CA VAL A 401 18.69 -19.12 -0.35
C VAL A 401 19.72 -18.22 -1.00
N PHE A 402 19.23 -17.27 -1.79
CA PHE A 402 20.02 -16.25 -2.45
C PHE A 402 19.79 -14.89 -1.81
N LEU A 403 20.86 -14.11 -1.72
CA LEU A 403 20.82 -12.67 -1.47
C LEU A 403 21.13 -11.97 -2.80
N LEU A 404 20.11 -11.36 -3.40
CA LEU A 404 20.12 -10.85 -4.76
C LEU A 404 20.56 -11.94 -5.76
N SER A 405 21.83 -11.92 -6.17
CA SER A 405 22.39 -12.85 -7.17
C SER A 405 23.21 -13.99 -6.55
N LYS A 406 23.57 -13.89 -5.27
CA LYS A 406 24.54 -14.78 -4.63
C LYS A 406 23.89 -15.74 -3.65
N LYS A 407 24.22 -17.03 -3.78
CA LYS A 407 23.75 -18.07 -2.86
C LYS A 407 24.43 -17.89 -1.50
N ILE A 408 23.64 -17.73 -0.45
CA ILE A 408 24.12 -17.54 0.94
C ILE A 408 23.89 -18.78 1.81
N GLY A 409 23.01 -19.69 1.39
CA GLY A 409 22.77 -20.93 2.13
C GLY A 409 21.86 -21.89 1.38
N THR A 410 21.69 -23.06 1.96
CA THR A 410 20.82 -24.13 1.44
C THR A 410 20.01 -24.70 2.60
N LEU A 411 18.69 -24.75 2.44
CA LEU A 411 17.77 -25.41 3.36
C LEU A 411 17.33 -26.74 2.76
N ASP A 412 17.74 -27.84 3.37
CA ASP A 412 17.37 -29.19 2.97
C ASP A 412 16.32 -29.75 3.94
N ILE A 413 15.16 -30.13 3.42
CA ILE A 413 14.02 -30.63 4.20
C ILE A 413 13.70 -32.05 3.76
N ARG A 414 13.77 -32.99 4.71
CA ARG A 414 13.23 -34.34 4.55
C ARG A 414 11.88 -34.43 5.26
N ALA A 415 10.82 -34.48 4.47
CA ALA A 415 9.46 -34.62 4.98
C ALA A 415 9.16 -36.06 5.43
N PRO A 416 8.35 -36.23 6.48
CA PRO A 416 7.93 -37.55 6.94
C PRO A 416 6.90 -38.15 5.98
N ARG A 417 7.04 -39.43 5.62
CA ARG A 417 6.06 -40.13 4.77
C ARG A 417 4.99 -40.82 5.58
N TYR A 418 5.36 -41.31 6.76
CA TYR A 418 4.49 -42.07 7.66
C TYR A 418 4.68 -41.63 9.12
N PRO A 419 3.66 -41.82 9.99
CA PRO A 419 3.81 -41.65 11.43
C PRO A 419 4.92 -42.55 11.99
N GLY A 420 5.75 -41.99 12.87
CA GLY A 420 6.92 -42.66 13.44
C GLY A 420 8.24 -42.45 12.68
N GLU A 421 8.21 -41.89 11.46
CA GLU A 421 9.43 -41.47 10.75
C GLU A 421 9.94 -40.12 11.32
N THR A 422 11.27 -39.98 11.43
CA THR A 422 11.90 -38.72 11.81
C THR A 422 12.01 -37.82 10.60
N SER A 423 11.42 -36.62 10.67
CA SER A 423 11.69 -35.57 9.68
C SER A 423 12.92 -34.78 10.10
N THR A 424 13.70 -34.31 9.13
CA THR A 424 14.90 -33.52 9.38
C THR A 424 14.91 -32.29 8.49
N ALA A 425 15.25 -31.14 9.07
CA ALA A 425 15.60 -29.94 8.31
C ALA A 425 17.06 -29.60 8.60
N VAL A 426 17.84 -29.32 7.56
CA VAL A 426 19.25 -28.92 7.67
C VAL A 426 19.45 -27.62 6.91
N PHE A 427 19.85 -26.57 7.62
CA PHE A 427 20.24 -25.30 7.01
C PHE A 427 21.75 -25.16 7.02
N SER A 428 22.36 -25.11 5.83
CA SER A 428 23.81 -24.94 5.66
C SER A 428 24.12 -23.54 5.17
N VAL A 429 25.03 -22.84 5.84
CA VAL A 429 25.43 -21.46 5.50
C VAL A 429 26.69 -21.46 4.65
N LEU A 430 26.66 -20.80 3.50
CA LEU A 430 27.83 -20.62 2.66
C LEU A 430 28.70 -19.46 3.18
N SER A 431 30.02 -19.59 3.01
CA SER A 431 30.97 -18.57 3.46
C SER A 431 30.90 -17.33 2.58
N PRO A 432 30.85 -16.13 3.19
CA PRO A 432 31.03 -14.86 2.47
C PRO A 432 32.38 -14.75 1.75
N ASP A 433 33.44 -15.21 2.42
CA ASP A 433 34.83 -15.03 1.97
C ASP A 433 35.18 -15.78 0.69
N THR A 434 34.34 -16.71 0.26
CA THR A 434 34.50 -17.47 -0.99
C THR A 434 33.64 -16.91 -2.14
N VAL A 435 32.82 -15.89 -1.88
CA VAL A 435 31.87 -15.32 -2.84
C VAL A 435 32.16 -13.83 -3.02
N GLU A 436 32.50 -13.42 -4.23
CA GLU A 436 32.65 -12.00 -4.56
C GLU A 436 31.28 -11.31 -4.53
N PHE A 437 30.96 -10.68 -3.40
CA PHE A 437 29.80 -9.80 -3.25
C PHE A 437 30.04 -8.43 -3.84
N THR A 438 29.01 -7.88 -4.45
CA THR A 438 28.91 -6.44 -4.73
C THR A 438 28.83 -5.63 -3.42
N GLU A 439 29.04 -4.31 -3.48
CA GLU A 439 28.93 -3.45 -2.29
C GLU A 439 27.53 -3.54 -1.66
N GLU A 440 26.48 -3.52 -2.48
CA GLU A 440 25.09 -3.66 -2.02
C GLU A 440 24.83 -5.01 -1.35
N GLU A 441 25.32 -6.11 -1.91
CA GLU A 441 25.17 -7.44 -1.30
C GLU A 441 25.93 -7.56 0.02
N ARG A 442 27.10 -6.90 0.14
CA ARG A 442 27.87 -6.87 1.38
C ARG A 442 27.16 -6.09 2.47
N GLU A 443 26.58 -4.94 2.15
CA GLU A 443 25.78 -4.15 3.08
C GLU A 443 24.55 -4.93 3.57
N LEU A 444 23.84 -5.59 2.67
CA LEU A 444 22.70 -6.44 3.02
C LEU A 444 23.13 -7.64 3.86
N TYR A 445 24.23 -8.31 3.53
CA TYR A 445 24.73 -9.42 4.33
C TYR A 445 25.08 -8.99 5.77
N GLN A 446 25.67 -7.79 5.95
CA GLN A 446 25.93 -7.21 7.27
C GLN A 446 24.68 -6.87 8.07
N LEU A 447 23.51 -6.73 7.44
CA LEU A 447 22.23 -6.56 8.14
C LEU A 447 21.71 -7.89 8.72
N LEU A 448 22.04 -9.02 8.11
CA LEU A 448 21.72 -10.35 8.64
C LEU A 448 22.55 -10.70 9.89
N GLY A 449 23.74 -10.11 10.01
CA GLY A 449 24.66 -10.26 11.15
C GLY A 449 25.66 -11.40 10.96
N ASP A 450 26.62 -11.51 11.89
CA ASP A 450 27.76 -12.43 11.78
C ASP A 450 27.37 -13.91 11.80
N LYS A 451 26.20 -14.23 12.38
CA LYS A 451 25.61 -15.57 12.42
C LYS A 451 24.16 -15.49 11.98
N LEU A 452 23.78 -16.35 11.05
CA LEU A 452 22.39 -16.42 10.57
C LEU A 452 21.53 -17.08 11.64
N LYS A 453 20.58 -16.33 12.18
CA LYS A 453 19.60 -16.86 13.13
C LYS A 453 18.43 -17.44 12.36
N VAL A 454 18.33 -18.76 12.35
CA VAL A 454 17.23 -19.47 11.69
C VAL A 454 16.36 -20.13 12.74
N GLU A 455 15.06 -19.93 12.62
CA GLU A 455 14.06 -20.61 13.41
C GLU A 455 13.24 -21.52 12.51
N SER A 456 13.05 -22.77 12.91
CA SER A 456 12.24 -23.71 12.15
C SER A 456 11.24 -24.42 13.05
N VAL A 457 10.00 -24.49 12.60
CA VAL A 457 8.89 -25.09 13.33
C VAL A 457 8.08 -25.96 12.37
N TRP A 458 7.69 -27.14 12.85
CA TRP A 458 6.77 -28.02 12.15
C TRP A 458 5.44 -28.07 12.91
N THR A 459 4.34 -27.78 12.23
CA THR A 459 3.00 -27.81 12.79
C THR A 459 2.12 -28.81 12.06
N THR A 460 1.19 -29.40 12.80
CA THR A 460 0.20 -30.36 12.30
C THR A 460 -1.19 -29.76 12.50
N ASN A 461 -2.07 -29.90 11.50
CA ASN A 461 -3.44 -29.36 11.58
C ASN A 461 -4.43 -30.30 12.28
N SER A 462 -3.98 -31.48 12.70
CA SER A 462 -4.81 -32.56 13.29
C SER A 462 -4.44 -32.79 14.75
N GLN A 463 -5.43 -33.16 15.57
CA GLN A 463 -5.19 -33.62 16.94
C GLN A 463 -4.65 -35.06 16.99
N ALA A 464 -4.76 -35.83 15.90
CA ALA A 464 -4.39 -37.24 15.82
C ALA A 464 -2.90 -37.47 15.47
N LEU A 465 -2.21 -36.45 14.96
CA LEU A 465 -0.78 -36.47 14.67
C LEU A 465 -0.11 -35.23 15.28
N LYS A 466 0.93 -35.43 16.07
CA LYS A 466 1.71 -34.36 16.69
C LYS A 466 3.16 -34.44 16.23
N ALA A 467 3.69 -33.30 15.78
CA ALA A 467 5.12 -33.16 15.53
C ALA A 467 5.82 -32.82 16.87
N VAL A 468 6.61 -33.75 17.39
CA VAL A 468 7.40 -33.56 18.61
C VAL A 468 8.84 -33.26 18.20
N PRO A 469 9.38 -32.07 18.50
CA PRO A 469 10.77 -31.75 18.19
C PRO A 469 11.71 -32.55 19.11
N ASP A 470 12.77 -33.12 18.55
CA ASP A 470 13.80 -33.81 19.36
C ASP A 470 14.65 -32.83 20.17
N THR A 471 14.79 -31.58 19.70
CA THR A 471 15.46 -30.50 20.42
C THR A 471 14.49 -29.38 20.77
N PRO A 472 14.45 -28.92 22.04
CA PRO A 472 13.43 -27.97 22.52
C PRO A 472 13.60 -26.54 21.97
N ASN A 473 14.77 -26.18 21.44
CA ASN A 473 15.02 -24.85 20.91
C ASN A 473 14.82 -24.81 19.38
N PRO A 474 13.78 -24.11 18.88
CA PRO A 474 13.51 -24.01 17.45
C PRO A 474 14.43 -23.00 16.75
N SER A 475 14.98 -22.03 17.48
CA SER A 475 15.91 -21.02 16.96
C SER A 475 17.38 -21.42 17.18
N ARG A 476 18.20 -21.30 16.13
CA ARG A 476 19.65 -21.53 16.17
C ARG A 476 20.40 -20.43 15.41
N ALA A 477 21.51 -19.97 15.98
CA ALA A 477 22.45 -19.06 15.32
C ALA A 477 23.57 -19.89 14.67
N ILE A 478 23.65 -19.87 13.35
CA ILE A 478 24.54 -20.70 12.55
C ILE A 478 25.64 -19.82 11.96
N ALA A 479 26.90 -20.15 12.23
CA ALA A 479 28.02 -19.40 11.67
C ALA A 479 28.26 -19.76 10.19
N PRO A 480 29.02 -18.95 9.44
CA PRO A 480 29.42 -19.30 8.09
C PRO A 480 30.14 -20.66 8.04
N ARG A 481 29.82 -21.50 7.04
CA ARG A 481 30.35 -22.88 6.87
C ARG A 481 29.86 -23.90 7.91
N GLU A 482 28.94 -23.52 8.79
CA GLU A 482 28.28 -24.44 9.69
C GLU A 482 26.88 -24.82 9.17
N GLN A 483 26.33 -25.87 9.77
CA GLN A 483 24.98 -26.34 9.50
C GLN A 483 24.17 -26.42 10.78
N GLY A 484 22.93 -25.93 10.74
CA GLY A 484 21.93 -26.15 11.77
C GLY A 484 21.02 -27.30 11.37
N GLN A 485 20.86 -28.28 12.25
CA GLN A 485 19.95 -29.41 12.02
C GLN A 485 18.84 -29.42 13.08
N TRP A 486 17.62 -29.62 12.61
CA TRP A 486 16.44 -29.84 13.43
C TRP A 486 15.80 -31.16 13.03
N SER A 487 15.28 -31.88 14.02
CA SER A 487 14.58 -33.14 13.79
C SER A 487 13.27 -33.17 14.58
N TRP A 488 12.26 -33.77 13.97
CA TRP A 488 10.93 -33.94 14.56
C TRP A 488 10.49 -35.39 14.40
N ARG A 489 9.89 -35.92 15.47
CA ARG A 489 9.22 -37.21 15.46
C ARG A 489 7.71 -37.00 15.39
N PHE A 490 7.07 -37.67 14.45
CA PHE A 490 5.62 -37.58 14.26
C PHE A 490 4.94 -38.69 15.05
N GLU A 491 4.33 -38.32 16.17
CA GLU A 491 3.65 -39.24 17.07
C GLU A 491 2.14 -39.21 16.83
N GLY A 492 1.53 -40.38 16.74
CA GLY A 492 0.09 -40.52 16.50
C GLY A 492 -0.24 -41.64 15.52
N ALA A 493 -1.53 -41.92 15.40
CA ALA A 493 -2.06 -42.89 14.46
C ALA A 493 -3.19 -42.23 13.68
N SER A 494 -2.88 -41.72 12.49
CA SER A 494 -3.93 -41.23 11.60
C SER A 494 -4.52 -42.36 10.78
N VAL A 495 -5.83 -42.26 10.52
CA VAL A 495 -6.60 -43.18 9.67
C VAL A 495 -6.69 -42.67 8.23
N ALA A 496 -6.33 -41.40 7.99
CA ALA A 496 -6.37 -40.74 6.68
C ALA A 496 -5.08 -39.96 6.42
N ALA A 497 -4.87 -39.48 5.19
CA ALA A 497 -3.74 -38.62 4.88
C ALA A 497 -3.89 -37.27 5.60
N GLU A 498 -2.87 -36.85 6.34
CA GLU A 498 -2.89 -35.62 7.13
C GLU A 498 -1.92 -34.57 6.59
N ARG A 499 -2.36 -33.32 6.65
CA ARG A 499 -1.62 -32.16 6.19
C ARG A 499 -0.78 -31.60 7.33
N THR A 500 0.51 -31.43 7.08
CA THR A 500 1.48 -30.85 8.01
C THR A 500 2.20 -29.70 7.33
N SER A 501 2.56 -28.66 8.08
CA SER A 501 3.25 -27.49 7.54
C SER A 501 4.58 -27.28 8.23
N PHE A 502 5.61 -27.08 7.42
CA PHE A 502 6.93 -26.66 7.86
C PHE A 502 7.11 -25.18 7.58
N VAL A 503 7.55 -24.43 8.58
CA VAL A 503 7.83 -23.01 8.47
C VAL A 503 9.23 -22.73 9.00
N ALA A 504 10.03 -22.00 8.21
CA ALA A 504 11.33 -21.51 8.60
C ALA A 504 11.37 -19.97 8.48
N HIS A 505 11.95 -19.33 9.49
CA HIS A 505 12.16 -17.89 9.56
C HIS A 505 13.65 -17.57 9.71
N LEU A 506 14.09 -16.47 9.10
CA LEU A 506 15.40 -15.89 9.30
C LEU A 506 15.24 -14.61 10.13
N THR A 507 16.05 -14.45 11.17
CA THR A 507 16.03 -13.26 12.02
C THR A 507 17.26 -12.41 11.74
N ASP A 508 17.06 -11.13 11.42
CA ASP A 508 18.15 -10.18 11.19
C ASP A 508 18.88 -9.79 12.49
N LYS A 509 19.94 -8.97 12.38
CA LYS A 509 20.69 -8.50 13.56
C LYS A 509 19.87 -7.63 14.51
N ASN A 510 18.79 -6.99 14.01
CA ASN A 510 17.91 -6.11 14.76
C ASN A 510 16.71 -6.85 15.38
N GLY A 511 16.62 -8.18 15.18
CA GLY A 511 15.54 -9.01 15.72
C GLY A 511 14.28 -9.09 14.86
N GLN A 512 14.32 -8.61 13.62
CA GLN A 512 13.21 -8.70 12.67
C GLN A 512 13.18 -10.09 12.02
N THR A 513 12.03 -10.77 12.11
CA THR A 513 11.81 -12.10 11.55
C THR A 513 11.30 -12.03 10.11
N MET A 514 11.88 -12.81 9.23
CA MET A 514 11.60 -12.83 7.80
C MET A 514 11.22 -14.25 7.38
N PRO A 515 10.17 -14.47 6.59
CA PRO A 515 9.82 -15.81 6.13
C PRO A 515 10.87 -16.34 5.16
N LEU A 516 11.47 -17.48 5.48
CA LEU A 516 12.48 -18.15 4.66
C LEU A 516 11.89 -19.36 3.92
N ALA A 517 11.02 -20.14 4.57
CA ALA A 517 10.26 -21.18 3.89
C ALA A 517 8.90 -21.38 4.56
N ALA A 518 7.88 -21.65 3.75
CA ALA A 518 6.60 -22.19 4.19
C ALA A 518 6.22 -23.27 3.18
N GLN A 519 6.10 -24.50 3.66
CA GLN A 519 5.88 -25.69 2.85
C GLN A 519 4.90 -26.62 3.53
N GLU A 520 4.20 -27.39 2.71
CA GLU A 520 3.09 -28.21 3.15
C GLU A 520 3.28 -29.64 2.65
N PHE A 521 3.17 -30.57 3.58
CA PHE A 521 3.49 -31.97 3.37
C PHE A 521 2.32 -32.85 3.80
N TRP A 522 2.19 -33.98 3.12
CA TRP A 522 1.18 -34.99 3.44
C TRP A 522 1.83 -36.19 4.12
N VAL A 523 1.32 -36.53 5.30
CA VAL A 523 1.70 -37.73 6.05
C VAL A 523 0.60 -38.77 5.85
N TYR A 524 0.96 -39.93 5.33
CA TYR A 524 0.00 -40.99 5.02
C TYR A 524 -0.11 -42.00 6.16
N PRO A 525 -1.28 -42.61 6.37
CA PRO A 525 -1.46 -43.64 7.39
C PRO A 525 -0.52 -44.82 7.12
N SER A 526 0.00 -45.44 8.19
CA SER A 526 1.04 -46.49 8.12
C SER A 526 0.54 -47.87 7.63
N GLY A 527 -0.68 -47.95 7.10
CA GLY A 527 -1.36 -49.19 6.72
C GLY A 527 -0.70 -49.93 5.54
N VAL A 528 -0.57 -51.25 5.70
CA VAL A 528 0.10 -52.16 4.73
C VAL A 528 -0.57 -52.14 3.34
N TRP A 529 -1.88 -51.91 3.27
CA TRP A 529 -2.66 -51.88 2.03
C TRP A 529 -2.37 -50.64 1.16
N ASP A 530 -2.09 -49.49 1.76
CA ASP A 530 -1.83 -48.26 0.98
C ASP A 530 -0.39 -48.20 0.42
N ARG A 531 0.57 -48.91 1.02
CA ARG A 531 1.89 -49.19 0.40
C ARG A 531 1.76 -50.01 -0.89
N PHE A 532 0.74 -50.88 -0.97
CA PHE A 532 0.40 -51.66 -2.16
C PHE A 532 -0.19 -50.77 -3.27
N LYS A 533 -1.01 -49.77 -2.93
CA LYS A 533 -1.59 -48.87 -3.95
C LYS A 533 -0.56 -47.96 -4.64
N GLN A 534 0.51 -47.54 -3.95
CA GLN A 534 1.60 -46.77 -4.58
C GLN A 534 2.50 -47.61 -5.51
N SER A 535 2.68 -48.90 -5.22
CA SER A 535 3.42 -49.84 -6.09
C SER A 535 2.61 -50.31 -7.31
N PHE A 536 1.32 -49.99 -7.36
CA PHE A 536 0.40 -50.25 -8.47
C PHE A 536 0.41 -49.16 -9.57
N SER A 537 1.51 -48.42 -9.73
CA SER A 537 1.73 -47.59 -10.92
C SER A 537 2.55 -48.35 -11.97
N LEU A 538 1.94 -48.55 -13.15
CA LEU A 538 2.49 -49.03 -14.44
C LEU A 538 3.11 -50.45 -14.56
N LEU A 539 3.56 -51.13 -13.51
CA LEU A 539 4.21 -52.46 -13.68
C LEU A 539 3.24 -53.66 -13.84
N TRP A 540 1.95 -53.51 -13.51
CA TRP A 540 0.97 -54.61 -13.61
C TRP A 540 0.33 -54.83 -14.99
N LEU A 541 0.56 -53.95 -15.96
CA LEU A 541 0.20 -54.24 -17.36
C LEU A 541 1.08 -55.35 -17.95
N GLY A 542 2.34 -55.48 -17.49
CA GLY A 542 3.24 -56.56 -17.90
C GLY A 542 2.91 -57.90 -17.23
N ALA A 543 2.65 -57.91 -15.93
CA ALA A 543 2.35 -59.15 -15.19
C ALA A 543 1.00 -59.77 -15.57
N GLY A 544 -0.02 -58.94 -15.87
CA GLY A 544 -1.31 -59.41 -16.38
C GLY A 544 -1.21 -60.07 -17.77
N ALA A 545 -0.35 -59.55 -18.66
CA ALA A 545 -0.10 -60.14 -19.96
C ALA A 545 0.64 -61.48 -19.87
N VAL A 546 1.61 -61.61 -18.95
CA VAL A 546 2.34 -62.87 -18.74
C VAL A 546 1.46 -63.93 -18.10
N LEU A 547 0.59 -63.58 -17.14
CA LEU A 547 -0.37 -64.54 -16.55
C LEU A 547 -1.48 -64.93 -17.54
N ALA A 548 -1.95 -64.02 -18.39
CA ALA A 548 -2.90 -64.35 -19.46
C ALA A 548 -2.27 -65.27 -20.52
N ALA A 549 -1.00 -65.04 -20.89
CA ALA A 549 -0.26 -65.90 -21.81
C ALA A 549 0.06 -67.27 -21.19
N ALA A 550 0.35 -67.34 -19.89
CA ALA A 550 0.54 -68.59 -19.16
C ALA A 550 -0.76 -69.41 -19.07
N LEU A 551 -1.91 -68.76 -18.84
CA LEU A 551 -3.20 -69.44 -18.81
C LEU A 551 -3.65 -69.91 -20.21
N LEU A 552 -3.38 -69.12 -21.27
CA LEU A 552 -3.67 -69.53 -22.64
C LEU A 552 -2.78 -70.69 -23.12
N SER A 553 -1.52 -70.76 -22.69
CA SER A 553 -0.62 -71.87 -23.00
C SER A 553 -0.99 -73.16 -22.25
N ILE A 554 -1.50 -73.06 -21.02
CA ILE A 554 -2.02 -74.22 -20.27
C ILE A 554 -3.31 -74.77 -20.93
N VAL A 555 -4.20 -73.92 -21.43
CA VAL A 555 -5.41 -74.35 -22.15
C VAL A 555 -5.09 -75.00 -23.51
N TRP A 556 -4.03 -74.55 -24.19
CA TRP A 556 -3.57 -75.14 -25.44
C TRP A 556 -2.85 -76.50 -25.22
N LEU A 557 -2.13 -76.66 -24.10
CA LEU A 557 -1.54 -77.95 -23.72
C LEU A 557 -2.57 -78.99 -23.24
N LEU A 558 -3.72 -78.56 -22.71
CA LEU A 558 -4.81 -79.46 -22.29
C LEU A 558 -5.79 -79.84 -23.41
N SER A 559 -5.72 -79.20 -24.59
CA SER A 559 -6.69 -79.43 -25.68
C SER A 559 -6.12 -80.10 -26.95
N GLY A 560 -4.88 -80.60 -26.93
CA GLY A 560 -4.25 -81.13 -28.13
C GLY A 560 -3.40 -82.39 -27.95
N SER A 561 -4.03 -83.56 -27.78
CA SER A 561 -3.61 -84.80 -28.48
C SER A 561 -4.52 -85.99 -28.12
N ARG A 562 -5.25 -86.51 -29.11
CA ARG A 562 -5.13 -87.91 -29.56
C ARG A 562 -6.02 -88.19 -30.78
N HIS A 563 -5.35 -88.63 -31.82
CA HIS A 563 -5.88 -89.22 -33.04
C HIS A 563 -6.45 -90.64 -32.80
N ARG A 564 -7.33 -91.04 -33.75
CA ARG A 564 -7.55 -92.42 -34.31
C ARG A 564 -8.39 -93.41 -33.46
N GLU A 565 -9.27 -94.29 -34.01
CA GLU A 565 -9.62 -94.73 -35.39
C GLU A 565 -10.81 -95.74 -35.39
N THR A 566 -11.46 -95.93 -36.56
CA THR A 566 -12.27 -97.10 -37.06
C THR A 566 -13.74 -97.29 -36.56
N ARG A 567 -14.75 -97.82 -37.31
CA ARG A 567 -14.84 -98.59 -38.58
C ARG A 567 -16.32 -98.71 -39.08
N GLY A 568 -16.52 -98.81 -40.40
CA GLY A 568 -17.60 -99.58 -41.11
C GLY A 568 -18.90 -98.84 -41.51
N ALA A 569 -19.53 -99.01 -42.68
CA ALA A 569 -19.27 -99.85 -43.84
C ALA A 569 -20.11 -99.43 -45.09
N SER A 570 -19.50 -99.57 -46.29
CA SER A 570 -20.05 -100.10 -47.56
C SER A 570 -21.07 -99.26 -48.42
N PRO A 571 -21.31 -99.61 -49.71
CA PRO A 571 -20.44 -99.29 -50.87
C PRO A 571 -21.20 -98.83 -52.14
N ARG A 572 -20.52 -98.25 -53.15
CA ARG A 572 -20.87 -98.43 -54.59
C ARG A 572 -19.78 -97.96 -55.57
N GLU A 573 -19.36 -98.94 -56.36
CA GLU A 573 -18.89 -98.98 -57.76
C GLU A 573 -17.75 -98.08 -58.32
N PRO A 574 -16.83 -98.67 -59.12
CA PRO A 574 -15.74 -97.98 -59.78
C PRO A 574 -15.96 -97.81 -61.31
N GLU A 575 -15.40 -96.75 -61.88
CA GLU A 575 -15.09 -96.68 -63.31
C GLU A 575 -13.68 -96.07 -63.51
N TYR A 576 -12.78 -96.88 -64.09
CA TYR A 576 -11.81 -96.59 -65.17
C TYR A 576 -11.39 -95.12 -65.40
N VAL A 577 -10.12 -94.72 -65.59
CA VAL A 577 -9.13 -95.17 -66.60
C VAL A 577 -7.71 -94.70 -66.19
N ALA A 578 -6.73 -95.59 -66.46
CA ALA A 578 -5.31 -95.47 -66.86
C ALA A 578 -4.61 -94.07 -66.95
N HIS A 579 -3.27 -93.92 -66.84
CA HIS A 579 -2.22 -94.72 -67.49
C HIS A 579 -0.79 -94.36 -66.99
N LYS A 580 0.04 -95.42 -66.82
CA LYS A 580 1.35 -95.67 -67.50
C LYS A 580 2.69 -95.13 -66.96
N ARG A 581 3.66 -96.05 -67.11
CA ARG A 581 5.15 -95.97 -67.16
C ARG A 581 5.83 -96.17 -65.80
N LEU A 582 6.76 -97.10 -65.63
CA LEU A 582 7.47 -98.03 -66.53
C LEU A 582 7.91 -99.24 -65.69
#